data_AF-A0A6I4NEN8-F1
#
_entry.id   AF-A0A6I4NEN8-F1
#
_cell.length_a   1.000
_cell.length_b   1.000
_cell.length_c   1.000
_cell.angle_alpha   90.00
_cell.angle_beta   90.00
_cell.angle_gamma   90.00
#
_symmetry.space_group_name_H-M   'P 1'
#
loop_
_entity.id
_entity.type
_entity.pdbx_description
1 polymer ?
#
loop_
_entity_poly.entity_id
_entity_poly.type
_entity_poly.pdbx_seq_one_letter_code
_entity_poly.pdbx_strand_id
1 'polypeptide(L)'
;MLLTKTIFGRSKYIKVSDPHAQAFVIAIKTKSNPIANAVNQLCIDLKAANLWNKMQCVYPFVDTSEFAHKFNLLDPRDSDDAFRISFGSPSGLTSHSALGFVSGNQLANTHFIPSIVQNVFSNGITIVCGTHITGDVRSIGAYMSTTQASVVSIWANPYFVSRMNGSNIVYGNTDSKGIYTAQRVSSTVSNQFRTGVKVTTSNSGGVLPTIPLYIASVNENGLQKYPDQKRTQSTYIHEGMTDSEVVSFHTIINTFENSLSRKTW
;
A
#
# COMPACT_ATOMS: atom_id res chain seq x y z
N MET A 1 -47.21 -22.45 34.07
CA MET A 1 -45.75 -22.58 33.83
C MET A 1 -45.50 -22.32 32.36
N LEU A 2 -45.35 -21.04 31.97
CA LEU A 2 -45.02 -20.67 30.60
C LEU A 2 -43.49 -20.69 30.45
N LEU A 3 -42.97 -21.61 29.65
CA LEU A 3 -41.57 -21.62 29.23
C LEU A 3 -41.41 -20.61 28.09
N THR A 4 -40.90 -19.43 28.41
CA THR A 4 -40.36 -18.49 27.42
C THR A 4 -39.13 -19.12 26.78
N LYS A 5 -39.27 -19.55 25.53
CA LYS A 5 -38.18 -20.04 24.70
C LYS A 5 -37.30 -18.85 24.31
N THR A 6 -36.24 -18.61 25.08
CA THR A 6 -35.19 -17.66 24.71
C THR A 6 -34.54 -18.16 23.41
N ILE A 7 -34.93 -17.55 22.29
CA ILE A 7 -34.19 -17.71 21.03
C ILE A 7 -32.87 -16.95 21.23
N PHE A 8 -31.79 -17.69 21.48
CA PHE A 8 -30.46 -17.14 21.29
C PHE A 8 -30.36 -16.73 19.83
N GLY A 9 -30.45 -15.42 19.57
CA GLY A 9 -30.06 -14.88 18.29
C GLY A 9 -28.65 -15.34 18.02
N ARG A 10 -28.47 -16.23 17.02
CA ARG A 10 -27.16 -16.46 16.44
C ARG A 10 -26.64 -15.06 16.08
N SER A 11 -25.56 -14.63 16.72
CA SER A 11 -24.74 -13.54 16.19
C SER A 11 -24.65 -13.76 14.68
N LYS A 12 -25.01 -12.76 13.88
CA LYS A 12 -24.84 -12.78 12.44
C LYS A 12 -23.33 -12.75 12.20
N TYR A 13 -22.69 -13.90 12.42
CA TYR A 13 -21.29 -14.12 12.14
C TYR A 13 -21.15 -13.87 10.65
N ILE A 14 -20.46 -12.78 10.34
CA ILE A 14 -20.05 -12.47 8.99
C ILE A 14 -19.16 -13.60 8.53
N LYS A 15 -19.58 -14.29 7.47
CA LYS A 15 -18.74 -15.27 6.81
C LYS A 15 -17.76 -14.49 5.94
N VAL A 16 -16.66 -14.05 6.53
CA VAL A 16 -15.44 -13.78 5.76
C VAL A 16 -15.13 -15.11 5.07
N SER A 17 -15.38 -15.15 3.75
CA SER A 17 -15.33 -16.38 2.96
C SER A 17 -13.96 -16.60 2.35
N ASP A 18 -13.21 -15.52 2.14
CA ASP A 18 -11.85 -15.60 1.62
C ASP A 18 -10.87 -16.00 2.75
N PRO A 19 -10.10 -17.09 2.58
CA PRO A 19 -9.18 -17.55 3.63
C PRO A 19 -8.10 -16.52 4.02
N HIS A 20 -7.64 -15.70 3.07
CA HIS A 20 -6.60 -14.70 3.37
C HIS A 20 -7.19 -13.52 4.14
N ALA A 21 -8.40 -13.09 3.76
CA ALA A 21 -9.14 -12.08 4.53
C ALA A 21 -9.43 -12.58 5.95
N GLN A 22 -9.80 -13.86 6.11
CA GLN A 22 -10.07 -14.46 7.41
C GLN A 22 -8.81 -14.46 8.29
N ALA A 23 -7.67 -14.91 7.75
CA ALA A 23 -6.40 -14.90 8.46
C ALA A 23 -6.00 -13.48 8.92
N PHE A 24 -6.15 -12.49 8.03
CA PHE A 24 -5.81 -11.11 8.36
C PHE A 24 -6.73 -10.49 9.41
N VAL A 25 -8.05 -10.67 9.29
CA VAL A 25 -9.04 -10.18 10.28
C VAL A 25 -8.76 -10.76 11.67
N ILE A 26 -8.38 -12.04 11.74
CA ILE A 26 -7.95 -12.69 12.99
C ILE A 26 -6.66 -12.06 13.53
N ALA A 27 -5.65 -11.86 12.68
CA ALA A 27 -4.35 -11.32 13.08
C ALA A 27 -4.45 -9.88 13.64
N ILE A 28 -5.23 -9.01 12.98
CA ILE A 28 -5.45 -7.63 13.45
C ILE A 28 -6.41 -7.55 14.65
N LYS A 29 -7.04 -8.67 15.04
CA LYS A 29 -7.99 -8.77 16.16
C LYS A 29 -9.19 -7.83 16.05
N THR A 30 -9.62 -7.50 14.82
CA THR A 30 -10.76 -6.60 14.64
C THR A 30 -12.07 -7.30 14.98
N LYS A 31 -12.98 -6.57 15.62
CA LYS A 31 -14.38 -6.98 15.85
C LYS A 31 -15.35 -6.21 14.95
N SER A 32 -14.81 -5.36 14.06
CA SER A 32 -15.60 -4.49 13.20
C SER A 32 -16.09 -5.26 11.98
N ASN A 33 -17.40 -5.49 11.95
CA ASN A 33 -18.10 -6.10 10.84
C ASN A 33 -17.89 -5.37 9.49
N PRO A 34 -17.97 -4.02 9.43
CA PRO A 34 -17.65 -3.27 8.20
C PRO A 34 -16.22 -3.50 7.70
N ILE A 35 -15.23 -3.50 8.60
CA ILE A 35 -13.82 -3.72 8.23
C ILE A 35 -13.62 -5.13 7.68
N ALA A 36 -14.16 -6.15 8.36
CA ALA A 36 -14.06 -7.54 7.93
C ALA A 36 -14.68 -7.76 6.54
N ASN A 37 -15.83 -7.15 6.27
CA ASN A 37 -16.47 -7.20 4.95
C ASN A 37 -15.64 -6.51 3.86
N ALA A 38 -15.12 -5.31 4.15
CA ALA A 38 -14.31 -4.55 3.18
C ALA A 38 -13.05 -5.31 2.78
N VAL A 39 -12.35 -5.91 3.75
CA VAL A 39 -11.15 -6.74 3.48
C VAL A 39 -11.51 -8.01 2.71
N ASN A 40 -12.62 -8.67 3.06
CA ASN A 40 -13.09 -9.84 2.32
C ASN A 40 -13.39 -9.51 0.85
N GLN A 41 -14.08 -8.39 0.61
CA GLN A 41 -14.41 -7.95 -0.75
C GLN A 41 -13.15 -7.57 -1.52
N LEU A 42 -12.18 -6.88 -0.89
CA LEU A 42 -10.88 -6.57 -1.51
C LEU A 42 -10.18 -7.85 -2.02
N CYS A 43 -10.12 -8.91 -1.20
CA CYS A 43 -9.52 -10.19 -1.62
C CYS A 43 -10.29 -10.83 -2.79
N ILE A 44 -11.63 -10.85 -2.72
CA ILE A 44 -12.48 -11.42 -3.78
C ILE A 44 -12.28 -10.66 -5.09
N ASP A 45 -12.32 -9.33 -5.06
CA ASP A 45 -12.20 -8.49 -6.24
C ASP A 45 -10.82 -8.63 -6.90
N LEU A 46 -9.75 -8.65 -6.11
CA LEU A 46 -8.40 -8.89 -6.60
C LEU A 46 -8.28 -10.27 -7.26
N LYS A 47 -8.92 -11.30 -6.71
CA LYS A 47 -8.91 -12.66 -7.28
C LYS A 47 -9.74 -12.75 -8.55
N ALA A 48 -10.94 -12.16 -8.56
CA ALA A 48 -11.80 -12.10 -9.74
C ALA A 48 -11.13 -11.36 -10.91
N ALA A 49 -10.31 -10.36 -10.63
CA ALA A 49 -9.53 -9.62 -11.62
C ALA A 49 -8.18 -10.29 -11.98
N ASN A 50 -7.85 -11.46 -11.44
CA ASN A 50 -6.55 -12.15 -11.59
C ASN A 50 -5.33 -11.31 -11.12
N LEU A 51 -5.55 -10.39 -10.18
CA LEU A 51 -4.51 -9.50 -9.64
C LEU A 51 -3.92 -10.01 -8.31
N TRP A 52 -4.63 -10.86 -7.57
CA TRP A 52 -4.18 -11.35 -6.25
C TRP A 52 -2.78 -11.96 -6.29
N ASN A 53 -2.52 -12.83 -7.27
CA ASN A 53 -1.23 -13.51 -7.41
C ASN A 53 -0.09 -12.58 -7.89
N LYS A 54 -0.41 -11.36 -8.34
CA LYS A 54 0.59 -10.33 -8.67
C LYS A 54 0.97 -9.49 -7.46
N MET A 55 0.23 -9.60 -6.36
CA MET A 55 0.54 -8.88 -5.13
C MET A 55 1.70 -9.57 -4.40
N GLN A 56 2.56 -8.75 -3.79
CA GLN A 56 3.70 -9.21 -2.98
C GLN A 56 3.56 -8.71 -1.54
N CYS A 57 3.03 -7.49 -1.37
CA CYS A 57 2.53 -6.99 -0.09
C CYS A 57 1.24 -6.20 -0.29
N VAL A 58 0.32 -6.30 0.67
CA VAL A 58 -0.89 -5.47 0.73
C VAL A 58 -1.08 -4.98 2.16
N TYR A 59 -0.95 -3.67 2.35
CA TYR A 59 -1.14 -2.99 3.63
C TYR A 59 -2.41 -2.12 3.54
N PRO A 60 -3.57 -2.63 3.98
CA PRO A 60 -4.83 -1.92 3.81
C PRO A 60 -5.06 -0.82 4.86
N PHE A 61 -4.21 -0.69 5.88
CA PHE A 61 -4.32 0.24 7.02
C PHE A 61 -5.75 0.44 7.53
N VAL A 62 -6.43 -0.68 7.84
CA VAL A 62 -7.78 -0.68 8.41
C VAL A 62 -7.72 -0.67 9.93
N ASP A 63 -8.85 -0.32 10.57
CA ASP A 63 -8.93 -0.14 12.03
C ASP A 63 -8.13 1.11 12.48
N THR A 64 -7.90 1.29 13.77
CA THR A 64 -7.37 2.56 14.33
C THR A 64 -6.03 2.44 15.04
N SER A 65 -5.39 1.27 15.06
CA SER A 65 -4.18 1.04 15.87
C SER A 65 -2.95 0.71 15.02
N GLU A 66 -1.77 1.05 15.54
CA GLU A 66 -0.48 0.60 14.98
C GLU A 66 -0.43 -0.93 14.83
N PHE A 67 -0.95 -1.64 15.85
CA PHE A 67 -1.04 -3.10 15.82
C PHE A 67 -1.84 -3.62 14.61
N ALA A 68 -2.99 -3.02 14.29
CA ALA A 68 -3.78 -3.44 13.13
C ALA A 68 -3.13 -3.02 11.79
N HIS A 69 -2.39 -1.91 11.79
CA HIS A 69 -1.79 -1.33 10.57
C HIS A 69 -0.49 -2.00 10.13
N LYS A 70 0.13 -2.84 10.98
CA LYS A 70 1.44 -3.43 10.67
C LYS A 70 1.42 -4.66 9.77
N PHE A 71 0.29 -5.35 9.64
CA PHE A 71 0.23 -6.66 9.00
C PHE A 71 0.10 -6.57 7.47
N ASN A 72 0.79 -7.48 6.77
CA ASN A 72 0.57 -7.74 5.35
C ASN A 72 -0.66 -8.64 5.18
N LEU A 73 -1.63 -8.26 4.35
CA LEU A 73 -2.84 -9.04 4.10
C LEU A 73 -2.55 -10.39 3.40
N LEU A 74 -1.46 -10.49 2.63
CA LEU A 74 -1.07 -11.76 2.00
C LEU A 74 -0.57 -12.78 3.03
N ASP A 75 0.23 -12.31 3.97
CA ASP A 75 0.81 -13.11 5.05
C ASP A 75 0.75 -12.31 6.37
N PRO A 76 -0.31 -12.51 7.18
CA PRO A 76 -0.54 -11.70 8.36
C PRO A 76 0.18 -12.23 9.62
N ARG A 77 1.27 -13.00 9.45
CA ARG A 77 2.10 -13.45 10.57
C ARG A 77 2.81 -12.25 11.22
N ASP A 78 2.99 -12.29 12.54
CA ASP A 78 3.74 -11.26 13.28
C ASP A 78 5.25 -11.51 13.17
N SER A 79 5.79 -11.39 11.95
CA SER A 79 7.19 -11.69 11.65
C SER A 79 7.70 -10.84 10.50
N ASP A 80 8.99 -10.52 10.53
CA ASP A 80 9.62 -9.64 9.54
C ASP A 80 9.76 -10.32 8.17
N ASP A 81 9.88 -11.66 8.13
CA ASP A 81 9.88 -12.47 6.89
C ASP A 81 8.50 -12.50 6.19
N ALA A 82 7.43 -12.16 6.91
CA ALA A 82 6.08 -11.96 6.36
C ALA A 82 5.88 -10.51 5.83
N PHE A 83 6.94 -9.70 5.84
CA PHE A 83 6.92 -8.28 5.50
C PHE A 83 5.96 -7.47 6.37
N ARG A 84 5.81 -7.85 7.63
CA ARG A 84 5.10 -7.04 8.62
C ARG A 84 5.87 -5.74 8.86
N ILE A 85 5.17 -4.61 8.85
CA ILE A 85 5.78 -3.30 9.05
C ILE A 85 6.30 -3.16 10.49
N SER A 86 7.56 -2.76 10.64
CA SER A 86 8.10 -2.17 11.86
C SER A 86 7.98 -0.65 11.80
N PHE A 87 7.07 -0.10 12.60
CA PHE A 87 6.99 1.35 12.80
C PHE A 87 8.11 1.80 13.75
N GLY A 88 8.79 2.89 13.41
CA GLY A 88 9.78 3.54 14.28
C GLY A 88 9.12 3.95 15.60
N SER A 89 9.85 3.70 16.70
CA SER A 89 9.45 3.82 18.12
C SER A 89 8.21 4.68 18.42
N PRO A 90 7.30 4.23 19.32
CA PRO A 90 6.10 4.95 19.71
C PRO A 90 6.45 6.21 20.53
N SER A 91 6.93 7.25 19.85
CA SER A 91 7.14 8.59 20.41
C SER A 91 5.87 9.43 20.37
N GLY A 92 4.73 8.86 19.96
CA GLY A 92 3.44 9.55 19.83
C GLY A 92 3.33 10.47 18.61
N LEU A 93 4.36 10.52 17.75
CA LEU A 93 4.37 11.37 16.56
C LEU A 93 3.64 10.73 15.37
N THR A 94 3.56 9.40 15.33
CA THR A 94 2.81 8.66 14.34
C THR A 94 1.33 8.59 14.71
N SER A 95 0.43 8.90 13.77
CA SER A 95 -1.00 8.80 13.96
C SER A 95 -1.57 7.61 13.17
N HIS A 96 -2.26 6.73 13.88
CA HIS A 96 -3.06 5.64 13.30
C HIS A 96 -4.54 5.93 13.51
N SER A 97 -5.34 5.82 12.46
CA SER A 97 -6.77 6.08 12.50
C SER A 97 -7.51 5.23 11.47
N ALA A 98 -8.85 5.22 11.52
CA ALA A 98 -9.67 4.56 10.52
C ALA A 98 -9.45 5.12 9.09
N LEU A 99 -8.91 6.34 8.99
CA LEU A 99 -8.58 6.99 7.73
C LEU A 99 -7.20 6.57 7.18
N GLY A 100 -6.41 5.79 7.93
CA GLY A 100 -5.08 5.34 7.55
C GLY A 100 -3.98 5.81 8.51
N PHE A 101 -2.76 5.79 8.01
CA PHE A 101 -1.52 6.06 8.73
C PHE A 101 -0.92 7.42 8.32
N VAL A 102 -0.46 8.19 9.30
CA VAL A 102 0.32 9.42 9.10
C VAL A 102 1.61 9.29 9.91
N SER A 103 2.76 9.38 9.24
CA SER A 103 4.05 9.40 9.92
C SER A 103 4.33 10.77 10.54
N GLY A 104 4.79 10.80 11.79
CA GLY A 104 5.37 11.99 12.41
C GLY A 104 6.90 12.01 12.32
N ASN A 105 7.43 11.80 11.12
CA ASN A 105 8.86 11.61 10.83
C ASN A 105 9.46 10.27 11.28
N GLN A 106 8.64 9.30 11.66
CA GLN A 106 9.10 7.94 11.96
C GLN A 106 9.14 7.09 10.69
N LEU A 107 10.09 6.16 10.62
CA LEU A 107 10.13 5.19 9.54
C LEU A 107 9.02 4.14 9.69
N ALA A 108 8.58 3.57 8.58
CA ALA A 108 7.75 2.39 8.54
C ALA A 108 8.47 1.34 7.68
N ASN A 109 9.31 0.52 8.29
CA ASN A 109 10.12 -0.47 7.59
C ASN A 109 9.28 -1.68 7.23
N THR A 110 9.16 -1.99 5.95
CA THR A 110 8.41 -3.15 5.44
C THR A 110 9.20 -4.46 5.52
N HIS A 111 10.52 -4.39 5.71
CA HIS A 111 11.49 -5.50 5.53
C HIS A 111 11.52 -6.10 4.12
N PHE A 112 10.72 -5.56 3.20
CA PHE A 112 10.65 -5.98 1.83
C PHE A 112 11.86 -5.46 1.06
N ILE A 113 12.77 -6.36 0.69
CA ILE A 113 13.94 -6.05 -0.13
C ILE A 113 13.62 -6.36 -1.59
N PRO A 114 13.51 -5.33 -2.48
CA PRO A 114 13.09 -5.54 -3.86
C PRO A 114 13.93 -6.57 -4.61
N SER A 115 15.25 -6.56 -4.46
CA SER A 115 16.14 -7.48 -5.18
C SER A 115 15.98 -8.96 -4.78
N ILE A 116 15.34 -9.26 -3.65
CA ILE A 116 15.09 -10.63 -3.19
C ILE A 116 13.75 -11.14 -3.71
N VAL A 117 12.75 -10.26 -3.80
CA VAL A 117 11.35 -10.65 -4.04
C VAL A 117 10.85 -10.30 -5.44
N GLN A 118 11.32 -9.21 -6.03
CA GLN A 118 10.81 -8.69 -7.30
C GLN A 118 11.62 -9.12 -8.50
N ASN A 119 10.94 -9.16 -9.65
CA ASN A 119 11.58 -9.25 -10.94
C ASN A 119 12.02 -7.85 -11.41
N VAL A 120 13.29 -7.72 -11.82
CA VAL A 120 13.86 -6.44 -12.28
C VAL A 120 13.15 -5.86 -13.50
N PHE A 121 12.40 -6.67 -14.26
CA PHE A 121 11.64 -6.24 -15.44
C PHE A 121 10.13 -6.16 -15.19
N SER A 122 9.66 -6.61 -14.01
CA SER A 122 8.25 -6.63 -13.63
C SER A 122 8.12 -6.36 -12.13
N ASN A 123 7.89 -5.09 -11.78
CA ASN A 123 7.75 -4.64 -10.40
C ASN A 123 6.92 -3.35 -10.32
N GLY A 124 6.27 -3.12 -9.20
CA GLY A 124 5.34 -2.01 -9.04
C GLY A 124 5.02 -1.71 -7.59
N ILE A 125 4.65 -0.45 -7.37
CA ILE A 125 4.24 0.09 -6.09
C ILE A 125 3.01 0.95 -6.33
N THR A 126 1.97 0.71 -5.53
CA THR A 126 0.76 1.52 -5.51
C THR A 126 0.53 2.10 -4.12
N ILE A 127 0.23 3.40 -4.05
CA ILE A 127 -0.11 4.09 -2.81
C ILE A 127 -1.40 4.88 -2.98
N VAL A 128 -2.24 4.82 -1.94
CA VAL A 128 -3.40 5.69 -1.79
C VAL A 128 -3.09 6.81 -0.82
N CYS A 129 -3.23 8.04 -1.30
CA CYS A 129 -2.97 9.24 -0.53
C CYS A 129 -4.27 9.99 -0.23
N GLY A 130 -4.50 10.28 1.06
CA GLY A 130 -5.73 10.90 1.55
C GLY A 130 -5.64 12.37 1.91
N THR A 131 -4.44 12.94 1.98
CA THR A 131 -4.25 14.36 2.28
C THR A 131 -3.33 15.02 1.27
N HIS A 132 -3.61 16.30 1.00
CA HIS A 132 -2.69 17.14 0.27
C HIS A 132 -1.72 17.80 1.25
N ILE A 133 -0.42 17.66 1.00
CA ILE A 133 0.63 18.47 1.63
C ILE A 133 1.58 18.95 0.55
N THR A 134 2.26 20.05 0.83
CA THR A 134 3.35 20.58 0.02
C THR A 134 4.70 20.24 0.63
N GLY A 135 5.72 19.95 -0.18
CA GLY A 135 7.07 19.60 0.30
C GLY A 135 7.91 18.82 -0.71
N ASP A 136 9.10 18.41 -0.27
CA ASP A 136 9.93 17.39 -0.93
C ASP A 136 9.95 16.14 -0.04
N VAL A 137 9.06 15.20 -0.34
CA VAL A 137 8.77 14.04 0.50
C VAL A 137 8.79 12.75 -0.33
N ARG A 138 8.93 11.60 0.33
CA ARG A 138 8.91 10.28 -0.31
C ARG A 138 7.85 9.41 0.36
N SER A 139 6.85 8.99 -0.41
CA SER A 139 5.70 8.24 0.11
C SER A 139 6.04 6.78 0.38
N ILE A 140 6.97 6.23 -0.40
CA ILE A 140 7.63 4.96 -0.12
C ILE A 140 8.91 4.86 -0.94
N GLY A 141 9.93 4.19 -0.39
CA GLY A 141 10.96 3.66 -1.26
C GLY A 141 12.23 3.16 -0.60
N ALA A 142 13.12 2.74 -1.48
CA ALA A 142 14.54 2.48 -1.25
C ALA A 142 15.35 3.15 -2.36
N TYR A 143 16.42 3.84 -2.00
CA TYR A 143 17.31 4.53 -2.91
C TYR A 143 18.76 4.20 -2.57
N MET A 144 19.49 3.65 -3.54
CA MET A 144 20.92 3.40 -3.40
C MET A 144 21.71 4.26 -4.39
N SER A 145 21.21 4.34 -5.63
CA SER A 145 21.79 5.18 -6.68
C SER A 145 20.71 5.55 -7.71
N THR A 146 21.09 6.35 -8.70
CA THR A 146 20.18 6.78 -9.78
C THR A 146 19.65 5.63 -10.63
N THR A 147 20.35 4.48 -10.68
CA THR A 147 19.94 3.28 -11.41
C THR A 147 19.60 2.10 -10.50
N GLN A 148 19.62 2.31 -9.18
CA GLN A 148 19.26 1.32 -8.16
C GLN A 148 18.33 1.96 -7.12
N ALA A 149 17.06 2.10 -7.49
CA ALA A 149 16.04 2.77 -6.67
C ALA A 149 14.64 2.24 -6.99
N SER A 150 13.82 2.08 -5.96
CA SER A 150 12.37 1.83 -6.06
C SER A 150 11.69 2.86 -5.18
N VAL A 151 11.20 3.95 -5.76
CA VAL A 151 10.74 5.14 -5.03
C VAL A 151 9.48 5.69 -5.66
N VAL A 152 8.51 6.04 -4.81
CA VAL A 152 7.30 6.78 -5.18
C VAL A 152 7.21 8.03 -4.31
N SER A 153 7.15 9.18 -4.95
CA SER A 153 7.08 10.50 -4.33
C SER A 153 5.83 11.22 -4.80
N ILE A 154 4.82 11.26 -3.94
CA ILE A 154 3.60 12.01 -4.23
C ILE A 154 3.82 13.42 -3.68
N TRP A 155 3.88 14.40 -4.59
CA TRP A 155 4.19 15.79 -4.26
C TRP A 155 5.65 16.05 -3.87
N ALA A 156 6.56 15.81 -4.80
CA ALA A 156 7.91 16.38 -4.75
C ALA A 156 7.93 17.65 -5.62
N ASN A 157 7.58 18.80 -5.03
CA ASN A 157 7.61 20.12 -5.66
C ASN A 157 6.99 20.21 -7.07
N PRO A 158 5.73 20.66 -7.21
CA PRO A 158 4.47 19.90 -7.37
C PRO A 158 4.50 18.73 -8.39
N TYR A 159 5.28 17.68 -8.14
CA TYR A 159 5.32 16.51 -9.04
C TYR A 159 4.91 15.21 -8.36
N PHE A 160 4.35 14.30 -9.15
CA PHE A 160 4.42 12.87 -8.89
C PHE A 160 5.73 12.36 -9.52
N VAL A 161 6.68 11.98 -8.69
CA VAL A 161 7.98 11.45 -9.12
C VAL A 161 8.07 9.97 -8.74
N SER A 162 8.59 9.15 -9.64
CA SER A 162 8.91 7.77 -9.30
C SER A 162 10.23 7.32 -9.91
N ARG A 163 10.85 6.31 -9.29
CA ARG A 163 11.95 5.52 -9.83
C ARG A 163 11.57 4.07 -9.67
N MET A 164 11.52 3.32 -10.77
CA MET A 164 11.39 1.87 -10.73
C MET A 164 12.66 1.32 -11.36
N ASN A 165 13.65 1.01 -10.52
CA ASN A 165 14.99 0.52 -10.85
C ASN A 165 15.62 1.24 -12.04
N GLY A 166 15.65 2.58 -11.98
CA GLY A 166 16.10 3.43 -13.07
C GLY A 166 15.92 4.92 -12.80
N SER A 167 16.01 5.70 -13.88
CA SER A 167 15.88 7.15 -13.85
C SER A 167 14.53 7.64 -13.32
N ASN A 168 14.49 8.89 -12.88
CA ASN A 168 13.25 9.56 -12.48
C ASN A 168 12.24 9.58 -13.63
N ILE A 169 10.98 9.37 -13.27
CA ILE A 169 9.79 9.65 -14.08
C ILE A 169 9.04 10.76 -13.36
N VAL A 170 8.65 11.79 -14.10
CA VAL A 170 8.07 13.00 -13.51
C VAL A 170 6.75 13.30 -14.22
N TYR A 171 5.72 13.59 -13.43
CA TYR A 171 4.43 14.06 -13.90
C TYR A 171 3.98 15.25 -13.06
N GLY A 172 3.43 16.29 -13.71
CA GLY A 172 2.87 17.46 -13.03
C GLY A 172 1.72 17.06 -12.11
N ASN A 173 1.81 17.39 -10.83
CA ASN A 173 0.80 17.00 -9.85
C ASN A 173 0.43 18.17 -8.94
N THR A 174 -0.79 18.69 -9.05
CA THR A 174 -1.28 19.85 -8.27
C THR A 174 -2.30 19.52 -7.18
N ASP A 175 -2.68 18.24 -7.03
CA ASP A 175 -3.24 17.71 -5.77
C ASP A 175 -2.56 16.38 -5.40
N SER A 176 -2.17 16.16 -4.15
CA SER A 176 -1.52 14.92 -3.71
C SER A 176 -2.51 13.78 -3.48
N LYS A 177 -3.81 14.05 -3.36
CA LYS A 177 -4.82 13.03 -3.10
C LYS A 177 -5.04 12.13 -4.32
N GLY A 178 -5.37 10.86 -4.07
CA GLY A 178 -5.69 9.88 -5.09
C GLY A 178 -4.91 8.57 -4.98
N ILE A 179 -5.04 7.75 -6.02
CA ILE A 179 -4.37 6.46 -6.14
C ILE A 179 -3.23 6.61 -7.14
N TYR A 180 -2.01 6.25 -6.75
CA TYR A 180 -0.80 6.41 -7.54
C TYR A 180 -0.13 5.06 -7.73
N THR A 181 0.12 4.67 -8.98
CA THR A 181 0.92 3.50 -9.32
C THR A 181 2.17 3.94 -10.05
N ALA A 182 3.32 3.45 -9.63
CA ALA A 182 4.53 3.43 -10.43
C ALA A 182 4.95 1.99 -10.62
N GLN A 183 5.23 1.61 -11.87
CA GLN A 183 5.59 0.24 -12.19
C GLN A 183 6.58 0.18 -13.34
N ARG A 184 7.36 -0.88 -13.37
CA ARG A 184 8.15 -1.33 -14.49
C ARG A 184 7.50 -2.57 -15.09
N VAL A 185 7.40 -2.59 -16.41
CA VAL A 185 6.75 -3.65 -17.20
C VAL A 185 7.67 -4.28 -18.26
N SER A 186 8.90 -3.77 -18.39
CA SER A 186 9.96 -4.41 -19.19
C SER A 186 11.35 -4.00 -18.70
N SER A 187 12.39 -4.46 -19.40
CA SER A 187 13.78 -4.08 -19.14
C SER A 187 14.05 -2.57 -19.19
N THR A 188 13.19 -1.79 -19.85
CA THR A 188 13.34 -0.34 -19.91
C THR A 188 12.07 0.45 -19.60
N VAL A 189 10.88 -0.13 -19.80
CA VAL A 189 9.64 0.63 -19.75
C VAL A 189 9.10 0.69 -18.32
N SER A 190 8.92 1.92 -17.85
CA SER A 190 8.24 2.21 -16.60
C SER A 190 7.09 3.19 -16.83
N ASN A 191 5.97 2.94 -16.15
CA ASN A 191 4.71 3.65 -16.29
C ASN A 191 4.30 4.27 -14.96
N GLN A 192 3.67 5.44 -15.04
CA GLN A 192 2.97 6.08 -13.93
C GLN A 192 1.47 6.12 -14.23
N PHE A 193 0.67 5.84 -13.21
CA PHE A 193 -0.78 6.00 -13.26
C PHE A 193 -1.26 6.83 -12.08
N ARG A 194 -2.32 7.59 -12.32
CA ARG A 194 -3.06 8.33 -11.29
C ARG A 194 -4.55 8.09 -11.49
N THR A 195 -5.22 7.56 -10.45
CA THR A 195 -6.68 7.37 -10.40
C THR A 195 -7.25 6.74 -11.68
N GLY A 196 -6.61 5.67 -12.17
CA GLY A 196 -7.07 4.90 -13.33
C GLY A 196 -6.63 5.47 -14.69
N VAL A 197 -5.81 6.52 -14.71
CA VAL A 197 -5.29 7.11 -15.96
C VAL A 197 -3.78 6.94 -16.00
N LYS A 198 -3.24 6.45 -17.12
CA LYS A 198 -1.80 6.45 -17.38
C LYS A 198 -1.34 7.87 -17.65
N VAL A 199 -0.46 8.40 -16.81
CA VAL A 199 -0.06 9.82 -16.87
C VAL A 199 1.28 10.03 -17.57
N THR A 200 2.21 9.08 -17.42
CA THR A 200 3.55 9.16 -18.00
C THR A 200 4.09 7.77 -18.29
N THR A 201 4.94 7.66 -19.32
CA THR A 201 5.80 6.50 -19.60
C THR A 201 7.23 7.01 -19.75
N SER A 202 8.21 6.23 -19.31
CA SER A 202 9.62 6.49 -19.61
C SER A 202 10.40 5.21 -19.88
N ASN A 203 11.58 5.39 -20.45
CA ASN A 203 12.50 4.32 -20.78
C ASN A 203 13.81 4.51 -20.02
N SER A 204 14.11 3.64 -19.08
CA SER A 204 15.40 3.60 -18.38
C SER A 204 15.71 2.19 -17.89
N GLY A 205 16.97 1.80 -17.82
CA GLY A 205 17.40 0.53 -17.23
C GLY A 205 18.00 0.71 -15.84
N GLY A 206 18.12 -0.39 -15.10
CA GLY A 206 18.76 -0.42 -13.80
C GLY A 206 18.40 -1.69 -13.02
N VAL A 207 18.86 -1.74 -11.77
CA VAL A 207 18.76 -2.91 -10.90
C VAL A 207 17.91 -2.62 -9.68
N LEU A 208 17.39 -3.66 -9.04
CA LEU A 208 16.55 -3.52 -7.86
C LEU A 208 17.39 -3.13 -6.63
N PRO A 209 16.85 -2.28 -5.73
CA PRO A 209 17.49 -2.01 -4.44
C PRO A 209 17.68 -3.27 -3.60
N THR A 210 18.80 -3.33 -2.88
CA THR A 210 19.15 -4.42 -1.95
C THR A 210 18.89 -4.06 -0.48
N ILE A 211 18.14 -2.98 -0.25
CA ILE A 211 17.75 -2.48 1.08
C ILE A 211 16.23 -2.40 1.15
N PRO A 212 15.63 -2.50 2.35
CA PRO A 212 14.19 -2.59 2.47
C PRO A 212 13.47 -1.28 2.11
N LEU A 213 12.25 -1.40 1.61
CA LEU A 213 11.38 -0.25 1.36
C LEU A 213 10.85 0.34 2.68
N TYR A 214 10.94 1.65 2.83
CA TYR A 214 10.27 2.37 3.92
C TYR A 214 9.02 3.05 3.39
N ILE A 215 7.89 2.93 4.10
CA ILE A 215 6.67 3.71 3.84
C ILE A 215 6.78 5.06 4.55
N ALA A 216 6.15 6.08 3.98
CA ALA A 216 6.17 7.47 4.43
C ALA A 216 7.58 8.07 4.61
N SER A 217 8.55 7.53 3.89
CA SER A 217 9.92 8.04 3.75
C SER A 217 10.62 7.27 2.63
N VAL A 218 11.92 7.47 2.47
CA VAL A 218 12.79 6.59 1.68
C VAL A 218 13.91 6.04 2.55
N ASN A 219 14.25 4.77 2.33
CA ASN A 219 15.50 4.19 2.81
C ASN A 219 16.63 4.57 1.86
N GLU A 220 17.44 5.56 2.21
CA GLU A 220 18.57 6.01 1.41
C GLU A 220 19.87 5.45 1.99
N ASN A 221 20.39 4.39 1.35
CA ASN A 221 21.60 3.69 1.79
C ASN A 221 21.60 3.29 3.29
N GLY A 222 20.46 2.82 3.80
CA GLY A 222 20.30 2.40 5.20
C GLY A 222 19.79 3.49 6.14
N LEU A 223 19.66 4.74 5.67
CA LEU A 223 19.20 5.86 6.47
C LEU A 223 17.83 6.34 6.01
N GLN A 224 16.93 6.65 6.94
CA GLN A 224 15.67 7.30 6.62
C GLN A 224 15.91 8.73 6.11
N LYS A 225 15.30 9.08 4.98
CA LYS A 225 15.29 10.44 4.42
C LYS A 225 13.89 10.84 3.95
N TYR A 226 13.68 12.15 3.78
CA TYR A 226 12.47 12.76 3.20
C TYR A 226 11.15 12.22 3.78
N PRO A 227 10.93 12.35 5.11
CA PRO A 227 9.71 11.86 5.74
C PRO A 227 8.46 12.48 5.11
N ASP A 228 7.42 11.69 5.00
CA ASP A 228 6.15 12.07 4.39
C ASP A 228 5.03 12.04 5.42
N GLN A 229 4.49 13.22 5.71
CA GLN A 229 3.41 13.39 6.68
C GLN A 229 2.02 13.33 6.02
N LYS A 230 1.93 12.88 4.76
CA LYS A 230 0.63 12.60 4.14
C LYS A 230 -0.03 11.39 4.78
N ARG A 231 -1.36 11.40 4.78
CA ARG A 231 -2.13 10.22 5.16
C ARG A 231 -2.03 9.18 4.06
N THR A 232 -1.41 8.06 4.38
CA THR A 232 -1.36 6.86 3.56
C THR A 232 -2.52 5.97 3.96
N GLN A 233 -3.45 5.71 3.05
CA GLN A 233 -4.66 4.94 3.33
C GLN A 233 -4.49 3.45 3.06
N SER A 234 -3.69 3.13 2.03
CA SER A 234 -3.30 1.78 1.70
C SER A 234 -2.05 1.80 0.82
N THR A 235 -1.26 0.73 0.92
CA THR A 235 -0.03 0.53 0.15
C THR A 235 0.00 -0.88 -0.40
N TYR A 236 0.43 -1.03 -1.66
CA TYR A 236 0.53 -2.30 -2.35
C TYR A 236 1.89 -2.38 -3.04
N ILE A 237 2.56 -3.51 -2.88
CA ILE A 237 3.77 -3.86 -3.63
C ILE A 237 3.41 -5.04 -4.53
N HIS A 238 3.73 -4.96 -5.81
CA HIS A 238 3.22 -5.90 -6.80
C HIS A 238 4.17 -6.08 -7.98
N GLU A 239 3.88 -7.05 -8.84
CA GLU A 239 4.52 -7.21 -10.14
C GLU A 239 4.06 -6.14 -11.14
N GLY A 240 4.77 -5.99 -12.26
CA GLY A 240 4.31 -5.16 -13.36
C GLY A 240 2.98 -5.66 -13.93
N MET A 241 2.04 -4.73 -14.12
CA MET A 241 0.71 -5.01 -14.67
C MET A 241 0.56 -4.38 -16.06
N THR A 242 -0.30 -4.96 -16.88
CA THR A 242 -0.78 -4.31 -18.11
C THR A 242 -1.55 -3.03 -17.78
N ASP A 243 -1.67 -2.12 -18.74
CA ASP A 243 -2.35 -0.84 -18.51
C ASP A 243 -3.81 -1.06 -18.06
N SER A 244 -4.54 -2.01 -18.67
CA SER A 244 -5.91 -2.36 -18.28
C SER A 244 -6.02 -3.00 -16.89
N GLU A 245 -5.01 -3.77 -16.48
CA GLU A 245 -4.95 -4.34 -15.13
C GLU A 245 -4.77 -3.24 -14.08
N VAL A 246 -3.94 -2.22 -14.35
CA VAL A 246 -3.80 -1.07 -13.43
C VAL A 246 -5.11 -0.29 -13.31
N VAL A 247 -5.84 -0.07 -14.41
CA VAL A 247 -7.17 0.56 -14.37
C VAL A 247 -8.14 -0.24 -13.50
N SER A 248 -8.17 -1.56 -13.68
CA SER A 248 -8.99 -2.47 -12.88
C SER A 248 -8.57 -2.42 -11.40
N PHE A 249 -7.26 -2.42 -11.13
CA PHE A 249 -6.72 -2.35 -9.78
C PHE A 249 -7.10 -1.06 -9.06
N HIS A 250 -6.97 0.10 -9.71
CA HIS A 250 -7.40 1.37 -9.16
C HIS A 250 -8.91 1.41 -8.88
N THR A 251 -9.72 0.73 -9.71
CA THR A 251 -11.17 0.62 -9.50
C THR A 251 -11.50 -0.21 -8.26
N ILE A 252 -10.78 -1.31 -8.04
CA ILE A 252 -10.91 -2.16 -6.84
C ILE A 252 -10.51 -1.37 -5.59
N ILE A 253 -9.36 -0.70 -5.62
CA ILE A 253 -8.89 0.15 -4.51
C ILE A 253 -9.92 1.25 -4.22
N ASN A 254 -10.44 1.93 -5.25
CA ASN A 254 -11.44 2.96 -5.09
C ASN A 254 -12.73 2.42 -4.41
N THR A 255 -13.15 1.21 -4.77
CA THR A 255 -14.31 0.54 -4.16
C THR A 255 -14.04 0.20 -2.69
N PHE A 256 -12.86 -0.35 -2.40
CA PHE A 256 -12.42 -0.66 -1.05
C PHE A 256 -12.39 0.58 -0.14
N GLU A 257 -11.75 1.66 -0.59
CA GLU A 257 -11.62 2.93 0.15
C GLU A 257 -12.98 3.61 0.35
N ASN A 258 -13.90 3.46 -0.60
CA ASN A 258 -15.29 3.93 -0.48
C ASN A 258 -16.10 3.09 0.52
N SER A 259 -15.92 1.77 0.57
CA SER A 259 -16.61 0.88 1.52
C SER A 259 -16.27 1.17 2.98
N LEU A 260 -15.11 1.79 3.21
CA LEU A 260 -14.63 2.25 4.51
C LEU A 260 -14.94 3.72 4.80
N SER A 261 -15.69 4.40 3.91
CA SER A 261 -16.05 5.83 4.02
C SER A 261 -14.85 6.76 4.18
N ARG A 262 -13.70 6.41 3.59
CA ARG A 262 -12.45 7.19 3.72
C ARG A 262 -11.87 7.67 2.40
N LYS A 263 -12.56 7.45 1.28
CA LYS A 263 -12.20 8.06 -0.01
C LYS A 263 -12.28 9.60 0.08
N THR A 264 -11.25 10.30 -0.39
CA THR A 264 -11.15 11.78 -0.30
C THR A 264 -10.76 12.50 -1.60
N TRP A 265 -10.83 11.80 -2.73
CA TRP A 265 -10.54 12.32 -4.08
C TRP A 265 -11.72 12.09 -5.02
#